data_AF-A0A6N7PCT1-F1
#
_entry.id   AF-A0A6N7PCT1-F1
#
_cell.length_a   1.000
_cell.length_b   1.000
_cell.length_c   1.000
_cell.angle_alpha   90.00
_cell.angle_beta   90.00
_cell.angle_gamma   90.00
#
_symmetry.space_group_name_H-M   'P 1'
#
loop_
_entity.id
_entity.type
_entity.pdbx_description
1 polymer ?
#
loop_
_entity_poly.entity_id
_entity_poly.type
_entity_poly.pdbx_seq_one_letter_code
_entity_poly.pdbx_strand_id
1 'polypeptide(L)'
;MRRVIYIALLLLLCTGVRAQDSTTTTDEEEYTAVVDTTVATESDKELTLEDKLREKQLPHSLWDDQRSGEWNDAAQGRLAREEIPAEKMEELRSMKALQYEEKPRDEKSTLNAIGAWVGQHLKFFRLLFYILLGLLLLMGIVLFIRKNDIPLFRRSHQRTEEGEILTAEGPQNYDALARAAIAAGNWREAVRMRYLHSLQLLEAKQLIAPGKDKTNMDYLRELASTAWYKPFATLTLHYEYIWYGQQPLNNGQFSQLEEQFSAFKTSLR
;
A
#
# COMPACT_ATOMS: atom_id res chain seq x y z
N MET A 1 8.43 3.27 -1.86
CA MET A 1 7.40 2.42 -1.22
C MET A 1 6.00 3.05 -1.23
N ARG A 2 5.83 4.34 -0.91
CA ARG A 2 4.49 5.01 -0.91
C ARG A 2 3.76 4.95 -2.27
N ARG A 3 4.48 5.11 -3.39
CA ARG A 3 3.88 5.10 -4.75
C ARG A 3 3.29 3.74 -5.16
N VAL A 4 3.85 2.64 -4.70
CA VAL A 4 3.36 1.28 -5.04
C VAL A 4 2.09 0.96 -4.26
N ILE A 5 1.96 1.49 -3.03
CA ILE A 5 0.76 1.35 -2.21
C ILE A 5 -0.42 2.10 -2.83
N TYR A 6 -0.20 3.32 -3.34
CA TYR A 6 -1.28 4.07 -4.01
C TYR A 6 -1.74 3.42 -5.32
N ILE A 7 -0.83 2.81 -6.09
CA ILE A 7 -1.19 2.11 -7.32
C ILE A 7 -1.99 0.83 -7.01
N ALA A 8 -1.60 0.09 -5.96
CA ALA A 8 -2.35 -1.07 -5.49
C ALA A 8 -3.74 -0.69 -4.93
N LEU A 9 -3.84 0.45 -4.23
CA LEU A 9 -5.12 0.97 -3.72
C LEU A 9 -6.05 1.44 -4.85
N LEU A 10 -5.49 2.04 -5.90
CA LEU A 10 -6.23 2.52 -7.07
C LEU A 10 -6.74 1.37 -7.95
N LEU A 11 -5.98 0.28 -8.08
CA LEU A 11 -6.42 -0.93 -8.77
C LEU A 11 -7.50 -1.70 -8.01
N LEU A 12 -7.55 -1.60 -6.67
CA LEU A 12 -8.55 -2.25 -5.84
C LEU A 12 -9.91 -1.53 -5.89
N LEU A 13 -9.90 -0.21 -6.08
CA LEU A 13 -11.10 0.65 -6.23
C LEU A 13 -11.79 0.51 -7.60
N CYS A 14 -11.08 0.10 -8.66
CA CYS A 14 -11.65 0.02 -10.02
C CYS A 14 -12.45 -1.26 -10.33
N THR A 15 -12.54 -2.24 -9.43
CA THR A 15 -13.22 -3.52 -9.72
C THR A 15 -14.72 -3.53 -9.40
N GLY A 16 -15.30 -2.42 -8.93
CA GLY A 16 -16.67 -2.37 -8.41
C GLY A 16 -17.73 -1.64 -9.26
N VAL A 17 -17.37 -1.01 -10.39
CA VAL A 17 -18.35 -0.24 -11.17
C VAL A 17 -19.04 -1.15 -12.18
N ARG A 18 -20.23 -1.64 -11.83
CA ARG A 18 -21.17 -2.20 -12.81
C ARG A 18 -22.03 -1.05 -13.36
N ALA A 19 -21.89 -0.78 -14.65
CA ALA A 19 -22.75 0.12 -15.39
C ALA A 19 -24.19 -0.42 -15.37
N GLN A 20 -25.14 0.44 -15.03
CA GLN A 20 -26.56 0.15 -15.08
C GLN A 20 -27.05 0.69 -16.43
N ASP A 21 -27.25 -0.19 -17.41
CA ASP A 21 -27.84 0.20 -18.69
C ASP A 21 -29.34 0.41 -18.49
N SER A 22 -29.79 1.67 -18.50
CA SER A 22 -31.21 2.02 -18.56
C SER A 22 -31.64 2.09 -20.02
N THR A 23 -32.29 1.04 -20.51
CA THR A 23 -33.00 1.06 -21.80
C THR A 23 -34.37 1.70 -21.59
N THR A 24 -34.49 3.00 -21.86
CA THR A 24 -35.79 3.64 -22.07
C THR A 24 -36.10 3.54 -23.55
N THR A 25 -36.98 2.60 -23.92
CA THR A 25 -37.61 2.58 -25.25
C THR A 25 -38.87 3.43 -25.13
N THR A 26 -38.85 4.60 -25.76
CA THR A 26 -40.01 5.48 -25.90
C THR A 26 -40.68 5.09 -27.21
N ASP A 27 -41.79 4.35 -27.13
CA ASP A 27 -42.69 4.17 -28.26
C ASP A 27 -43.59 5.40 -28.34
N GLU A 28 -43.38 6.25 -29.34
CA GLU A 28 -44.28 7.35 -29.70
C GLU A 28 -45.37 6.80 -30.64
N GLU A 29 -46.58 6.60 -30.13
CA GLU A 29 -47.76 6.40 -30.98
C GLU A 29 -48.40 7.75 -31.32
N GLU A 30 -48.34 8.10 -32.61
CA GLU A 30 -48.97 9.26 -33.24
C GLU A 30 -50.49 9.05 -33.36
N TYR A 31 -51.29 9.85 -32.64
CA TYR A 31 -52.75 9.87 -32.77
C TYR A 31 -53.18 11.12 -33.54
N THR A 32 -53.54 10.96 -34.82
CA THR A 32 -54.12 12.03 -35.63
C THR A 32 -55.63 12.12 -35.37
N ALA A 33 -56.08 13.18 -34.71
CA ALA A 33 -57.50 13.55 -34.65
C ALA A 33 -57.84 14.52 -35.79
N VAL A 34 -58.81 14.16 -36.63
CA VAL A 34 -59.40 15.05 -37.64
C VAL A 34 -60.48 15.88 -36.94
N VAL A 35 -60.26 17.20 -36.85
CA VAL A 35 -61.26 18.16 -36.37
C VAL A 35 -61.73 18.99 -37.56
N ASP A 36 -63.01 18.85 -37.89
CA ASP A 36 -63.69 19.69 -38.85
C ASP A 36 -64.05 21.04 -38.21
N THR A 37 -63.71 22.11 -38.93
CA THR A 37 -63.85 23.50 -38.49
C THR A 37 -65.15 24.06 -39.04
N THR A 38 -65.98 24.66 -38.18
CA THR A 38 -66.93 25.69 -38.61
C THR A 38 -66.76 26.93 -37.74
N VAL A 39 -66.22 27.96 -38.38
CA VAL A 39 -66.07 29.33 -37.89
C VAL A 39 -67.43 30.03 -37.91
N ALA A 40 -67.77 30.72 -36.82
CA ALA A 40 -68.74 31.81 -36.84
C ALA A 40 -68.24 32.96 -35.97
N THR A 41 -68.30 34.16 -36.55
CA THR A 41 -67.61 35.39 -36.16
C THR A 41 -68.44 36.27 -35.23
N GLU A 42 -67.74 36.90 -34.28
CA GLU A 42 -67.96 38.19 -33.59
C GLU A 42 -69.27 38.51 -32.84
N SER A 43 -69.12 38.78 -31.53
CA SER A 43 -69.61 39.99 -30.83
C SER A 43 -69.48 39.78 -29.31
N ASP A 44 -68.59 40.57 -28.68
CA ASP A 44 -68.45 40.85 -27.24
C ASP A 44 -68.91 39.76 -26.26
N LYS A 45 -68.32 38.57 -26.38
CA LYS A 45 -68.49 37.49 -25.42
C LYS A 45 -67.28 37.44 -24.51
N GLU A 46 -67.54 37.47 -23.22
CA GLU A 46 -66.61 37.03 -22.18
C GLU A 46 -65.94 35.74 -22.67
N LEU A 47 -64.62 35.79 -22.97
CA LEU A 47 -63.94 34.65 -23.59
C LEU A 47 -64.18 33.40 -22.74
N THR A 48 -64.58 32.32 -23.39
CA THR A 48 -64.73 31.03 -22.72
C THR A 48 -63.36 30.56 -22.20
N LEU A 49 -63.36 29.68 -21.19
CA LEU A 49 -62.12 29.12 -20.65
C LEU A 49 -61.26 28.48 -21.74
N GLU A 50 -61.90 27.77 -22.66
CA GLU A 50 -61.24 27.12 -23.80
C GLU A 50 -60.57 28.15 -24.71
N ASP A 51 -61.23 29.27 -25.01
CA ASP A 51 -60.66 30.36 -25.81
C ASP A 51 -59.47 31.04 -25.09
N LYS A 52 -59.59 31.31 -23.79
CA LYS A 52 -58.51 31.90 -22.96
C LYS A 52 -57.26 31.00 -22.91
N LEU A 53 -57.45 29.68 -22.86
CA LEU A 53 -56.37 28.69 -22.89
C LEU A 53 -55.72 28.63 -24.28
N ARG A 54 -56.52 28.70 -25.35
CA ARG A 54 -56.06 28.65 -26.74
C ARG A 54 -55.26 29.88 -27.14
N GLU A 55 -55.65 31.05 -26.61
CA GLU A 55 -54.92 32.31 -26.77
C GLU A 55 -53.72 32.47 -25.80
N LYS A 56 -53.42 31.45 -24.98
CA LYS A 56 -52.33 31.47 -23.97
C LYS A 56 -52.41 32.63 -22.96
N GLN A 57 -53.60 33.18 -22.71
CA GLN A 57 -53.78 34.22 -21.70
C GLN A 57 -53.66 33.66 -20.27
N LEU A 58 -53.80 32.35 -20.10
CA LEU A 58 -53.59 31.63 -18.83
C LEU A 58 -52.25 30.86 -18.86
N PRO A 59 -51.27 31.20 -18.02
CA PRO A 59 -50.06 30.40 -17.88
C PRO A 59 -50.38 29.02 -17.28
N HIS A 60 -49.94 27.97 -17.97
CA HIS A 60 -50.09 26.57 -17.57
C HIS A 60 -49.40 26.24 -16.23
N SER A 61 -48.54 27.12 -15.71
CA SER A 61 -47.87 26.97 -14.42
C SER A 61 -48.73 27.37 -13.20
N LEU A 62 -49.89 28.02 -13.40
CA LEU A 62 -50.75 28.43 -12.28
C LEU A 62 -51.53 27.26 -11.65
N TRP A 63 -51.43 26.07 -12.23
CA TRP A 63 -52.13 24.88 -11.74
C TRP A 63 -51.58 24.43 -10.39
N ASP A 64 -50.28 24.60 -10.14
CA ASP A 64 -49.60 24.14 -8.92
C ASP A 64 -49.57 25.18 -7.80
N ASP A 65 -49.82 26.45 -8.10
CA ASP A 65 -49.67 27.57 -7.16
C ASP A 65 -50.98 27.89 -6.39
N GLN A 66 -52.07 27.18 -6.67
CA GLN A 66 -53.39 27.44 -6.07
C GLN A 66 -53.58 26.68 -4.75
N ARG A 67 -53.92 27.41 -3.69
CA ARG A 67 -54.20 26.83 -2.36
C ARG A 67 -55.54 26.12 -2.34
N SER A 68 -55.62 25.02 -1.59
CA SER A 68 -56.86 24.27 -1.39
C SER A 68 -57.96 25.17 -0.81
N GLY A 69 -59.03 25.40 -1.58
CA GLY A 69 -60.22 26.13 -1.13
C GLY A 69 -60.47 27.49 -1.81
N GLU A 70 -59.53 28.02 -2.61
CA GLU A 70 -59.73 29.24 -3.40
C GLU A 70 -60.26 28.92 -4.80
N TRP A 71 -61.31 29.61 -5.25
CA TRP A 71 -61.89 29.48 -6.59
C TRP A 71 -61.42 30.62 -7.51
N ASN A 72 -60.84 30.27 -8.66
CA ASN A 72 -60.54 31.20 -9.76
C ASN A 72 -60.84 30.51 -11.11
N ASP A 73 -60.86 31.26 -12.21
CA ASP A 73 -61.15 30.74 -13.55
C ASP A 73 -60.20 29.61 -13.98
N ALA A 74 -58.96 29.59 -13.48
CA ALA A 74 -57.97 28.53 -13.75
C ALA A 74 -58.31 27.18 -13.07
N ALA A 75 -59.15 27.18 -12.03
CA ALA A 75 -59.54 25.98 -11.29
C ALA A 75 -60.56 25.10 -12.03
N GLN A 76 -61.25 25.64 -13.03
CA GLN A 76 -62.31 24.94 -13.77
C GLN A 76 -61.81 23.65 -14.46
N GLY A 77 -60.50 23.54 -14.75
CA GLY A 77 -59.88 22.37 -15.38
C GLY A 77 -59.21 21.37 -14.42
N ARG A 78 -59.14 21.62 -13.11
CA ARG A 78 -58.56 20.65 -12.16
C ARG A 78 -59.59 19.61 -11.77
N LEU A 79 -59.21 18.34 -11.89
CA LEU A 79 -59.93 17.21 -11.31
C LEU A 79 -60.08 17.46 -9.80
N ALA A 80 -61.29 17.78 -9.34
CA ALA A 80 -61.57 17.86 -7.91
C ALA A 80 -61.36 16.48 -7.30
N ARG A 81 -60.65 16.41 -6.16
CA ARG A 81 -60.52 15.15 -5.43
C ARG A 81 -61.89 14.88 -4.79
N GLU A 82 -62.68 14.04 -5.45
CA GLU A 82 -63.92 13.54 -4.85
C GLU A 82 -63.55 12.65 -3.66
N GLU A 83 -63.93 13.07 -2.45
CA GLU A 83 -63.77 12.22 -1.27
C GLU A 83 -64.73 11.04 -1.40
N ILE A 84 -64.17 9.84 -1.52
CA ILE A 84 -64.98 8.63 -1.68
C ILE A 84 -65.74 8.41 -0.37
N PRO A 85 -67.09 8.36 -0.39
CA PRO A 85 -67.88 8.11 0.82
C PRO A 85 -67.50 6.75 1.43
N ALA A 86 -67.52 6.67 2.77
CA ALA A 86 -67.03 5.50 3.51
C ALA A 86 -67.68 4.17 3.06
N GLU A 87 -68.97 4.21 2.72
CA GLU A 87 -69.74 3.08 2.20
C GLU A 87 -69.16 2.52 0.89
N LYS A 88 -68.80 3.39 -0.05
CA LYS A 88 -68.19 2.99 -1.34
C LYS A 88 -66.78 2.44 -1.15
N MET A 89 -66.04 2.92 -0.14
CA MET A 89 -64.73 2.35 0.23
C MET A 89 -64.85 0.94 0.79
N GLU A 90 -65.88 0.65 1.58
CA GLU A 90 -66.14 -0.71 2.09
C GLU A 90 -66.50 -1.67 0.95
N GLU A 91 -67.33 -1.23 0.01
CA GLU A 91 -67.68 -2.00 -1.19
C GLU A 91 -66.40 -2.37 -1.98
N LEU A 92 -65.54 -1.39 -2.26
CA LEU A 92 -64.28 -1.62 -2.98
C LEU A 92 -63.33 -2.58 -2.26
N ARG A 93 -63.28 -2.56 -0.91
CA ARG A 93 -62.46 -3.52 -0.13
C ARG A 93 -63.04 -4.94 -0.14
N SER A 94 -64.36 -5.07 -0.26
CA SER A 94 -65.05 -6.35 -0.32
C SER A 94 -64.93 -7.04 -1.68
N MET A 95 -64.65 -6.29 -2.75
CA MET A 95 -64.50 -6.84 -4.10
C MET A 95 -63.30 -7.78 -4.18
N LYS A 96 -63.57 -9.06 -4.46
CA LYS A 96 -62.53 -10.09 -4.67
C LYS A 96 -61.52 -9.71 -5.76
N ALA A 97 -61.93 -8.95 -6.77
CA ALA A 97 -61.05 -8.47 -7.85
C ALA A 97 -59.96 -7.49 -7.36
N LEU A 98 -60.18 -6.83 -6.21
CA LEU A 98 -59.25 -5.87 -5.60
C LEU A 98 -58.50 -6.45 -4.39
N GLN A 99 -58.74 -7.73 -4.08
CA GLN A 99 -58.01 -8.46 -3.05
C GLN A 99 -56.74 -9.05 -3.67
N TYR A 100 -55.69 -8.24 -3.73
CA TYR A 100 -54.37 -8.69 -4.15
C TYR A 100 -53.78 -9.57 -3.06
N GLU A 101 -53.43 -10.81 -3.40
CA GLU A 101 -52.58 -11.62 -2.53
C GLU A 101 -51.20 -10.95 -2.49
N GLU A 102 -50.80 -10.45 -1.32
CA GLU A 102 -49.43 -10.04 -1.10
C GLU A 102 -48.54 -11.26 -1.26
N LYS A 103 -47.84 -11.34 -2.40
CA LYS A 103 -46.79 -12.33 -2.58
C LYS A 103 -45.80 -12.14 -1.43
N PRO A 104 -45.49 -13.19 -0.63
CA PRO A 104 -44.55 -13.04 0.45
C PRO A 104 -43.27 -12.45 -0.14
N ARG A 105 -42.86 -11.30 0.41
CA ARG A 105 -41.60 -10.68 0.03
C ARG A 105 -40.54 -11.72 0.38
N ASP A 106 -39.96 -12.31 -0.66
CA ASP A 106 -38.79 -13.18 -0.53
C ASP A 106 -37.67 -12.25 -0.05
N GLU A 107 -37.64 -12.02 1.26
CA GLU A 107 -36.59 -11.31 1.96
C GLU A 107 -35.40 -12.26 1.88
N LYS A 108 -34.76 -12.28 0.71
CA LYS A 108 -33.51 -12.97 0.47
C LYS A 108 -32.54 -12.37 1.46
N SER A 109 -32.43 -13.03 2.61
CA SER A 109 -31.60 -12.61 3.72
C SER A 109 -30.22 -12.34 3.14
N THR A 110 -29.88 -11.07 3.07
CA THR A 110 -28.63 -10.60 2.49
C THR A 110 -27.46 -11.30 3.17
N LEU A 111 -27.62 -11.67 4.43
CA LEU A 111 -26.70 -12.48 5.22
C LEU A 111 -26.45 -13.88 4.64
N ASN A 112 -27.49 -14.56 4.13
CA ASN A 112 -27.34 -15.87 3.50
C ASN A 112 -26.64 -15.76 2.15
N ALA A 113 -26.93 -14.71 1.37
CA ALA A 113 -26.24 -14.43 0.12
C ALA A 113 -24.76 -14.08 0.35
N ILE A 114 -24.47 -13.28 1.37
CA ILE A 114 -23.10 -12.95 1.82
C ILE A 114 -22.40 -14.22 2.32
N GLY A 115 -23.07 -15.04 3.13
CA GLY A 115 -22.52 -16.28 3.65
C GLY A 115 -22.15 -17.28 2.55
N ALA A 116 -23.02 -17.44 1.54
CA ALA A 116 -22.75 -18.28 0.37
C ALA A 116 -21.56 -17.74 -0.45
N TRP A 117 -21.51 -16.42 -0.65
CA TRP A 117 -20.40 -15.76 -1.35
C TRP A 117 -19.06 -15.90 -0.61
N VAL A 118 -19.05 -15.69 0.71
CA VAL A 118 -17.88 -15.90 1.57
C VAL A 118 -17.44 -17.36 1.54
N GLY A 119 -18.38 -18.31 1.60
CA GLY A 119 -18.09 -19.74 1.49
C GLY A 119 -17.41 -20.10 0.17
N GLN A 120 -17.90 -19.55 -0.96
CA GLN A 120 -17.31 -19.75 -2.28
C GLN A 120 -15.91 -19.15 -2.39
N HIS A 121 -15.63 -18.06 -1.68
CA HIS A 121 -14.34 -17.37 -1.71
C HIS A 121 -13.40 -17.71 -0.55
N LEU A 122 -13.79 -18.63 0.34
CA LEU A 122 -13.00 -19.03 1.49
C LEU A 122 -11.63 -19.60 1.09
N LYS A 123 -11.56 -20.31 -0.06
CA LYS A 123 -10.29 -20.83 -0.62
C LYS A 123 -9.38 -19.69 -1.08
N PHE A 124 -9.94 -18.64 -1.68
CA PHE A 124 -9.19 -17.45 -2.08
C PHE A 124 -8.66 -16.68 -0.87
N PHE A 125 -9.49 -16.44 0.14
CA PHE A 125 -9.05 -15.79 1.39
C PHE A 125 -8.00 -16.60 2.13
N ARG A 126 -8.10 -17.93 2.11
CA ARG A 126 -7.08 -18.82 2.68
C ARG A 126 -5.74 -18.71 1.93
N LEU A 127 -5.77 -18.70 0.60
CA LEU A 127 -4.57 -18.48 -0.22
C LEU A 127 -3.96 -17.11 0.05
N LEU A 128 -4.79 -16.06 0.07
CA LEU A 128 -4.37 -14.69 0.38
C LEU A 128 -3.74 -14.59 1.77
N PHE A 129 -4.32 -15.27 2.77
CA PHE A 129 -3.78 -15.33 4.13
C PHE A 129 -2.40 -16.01 4.16
N TYR A 130 -2.21 -17.13 3.46
CA TYR A 130 -0.90 -17.78 3.37
C TYR A 130 0.12 -16.91 2.62
N ILE A 131 -0.28 -16.20 1.56
CA ILE A 131 0.58 -15.24 0.86
C ILE A 131 0.98 -14.09 1.79
N LEU A 132 0.02 -13.53 2.53
CA LEU A 132 0.27 -12.45 3.47
C LEU A 132 1.16 -12.89 4.63
N LEU A 133 0.93 -14.10 5.16
CA LEU A 133 1.75 -14.71 6.21
C LEU A 133 3.17 -14.97 5.70
N GLY A 134 3.32 -15.47 4.47
CA GLY A 134 4.60 -15.63 3.79
C GLY A 134 5.32 -14.30 3.60
N LEU A 135 4.61 -13.25 3.19
CA LEU A 135 5.15 -11.89 3.05
C LEU A 135 5.57 -11.30 4.41
N LEU A 136 4.78 -11.50 5.47
CA LEU A 136 5.09 -11.08 6.83
C LEU A 136 6.36 -11.78 7.33
N LEU A 137 6.45 -13.09 7.12
CA LEU A 137 7.58 -13.91 7.51
C LEU A 137 8.84 -13.52 6.71
N LEU A 138 8.70 -13.29 5.40
CA LEU A 138 9.75 -12.74 4.54
C LEU A 138 10.21 -11.36 5.05
N MET A 139 9.29 -10.46 5.39
CA MET A 139 9.62 -9.14 5.93
C MET A 139 10.36 -9.25 7.26
N GLY A 140 9.93 -10.17 8.14
CA GLY A 140 10.60 -10.50 9.38
C GLY A 140 12.02 -11.00 9.15
N ILE A 141 12.22 -11.93 8.21
CA ILE A 141 13.54 -12.44 7.81
C ILE A 141 14.40 -11.30 7.27
N VAL A 142 13.89 -10.46 6.37
CA VAL A 142 14.65 -9.33 5.79
C VAL A 142 15.08 -8.34 6.87
N LEU A 143 14.19 -8.01 7.81
CA LEU A 143 14.52 -7.13 8.93
C LEU A 143 15.53 -7.77 9.89
N PHE A 144 15.40 -9.07 10.14
CA PHE A 144 16.32 -9.83 10.97
C PHE A 144 17.72 -9.89 10.37
N ILE A 145 17.83 -10.13 9.05
CA ILE A 145 19.10 -10.12 8.32
C ILE A 145 19.75 -8.74 8.35
N ARG A 146 18.97 -7.68 8.11
CA ARG A 146 19.48 -6.29 8.13
C ARG A 146 19.96 -5.84 9.49
N LYS A 147 19.44 -6.41 10.58
CA LYS A 147 19.84 -6.07 11.95
C LYS A 147 20.98 -6.92 12.49
N ASN A 148 21.17 -8.15 11.97
CA ASN A 148 22.13 -9.11 12.53
C ASN A 148 23.34 -9.37 11.61
N ASP A 149 23.56 -8.58 10.55
CA ASP A 149 24.67 -8.76 9.59
C ASP A 149 24.86 -10.24 9.15
N ILE A 150 23.77 -10.97 8.97
CA ILE A 150 23.83 -12.40 8.64
C ILE A 150 24.17 -12.53 7.15
N PRO A 151 25.30 -13.15 6.78
CA PRO A 151 25.76 -13.22 5.39
C PRO A 151 25.00 -14.31 4.63
N LEU A 152 23.69 -14.13 4.42
CA LEU A 152 22.85 -15.09 3.69
C LEU A 152 22.95 -14.96 2.16
N PHE A 153 23.73 -14.00 1.66
CA PHE A 153 24.06 -13.84 0.25
C PHE A 153 25.57 -13.99 -0.01
N ARG A 154 26.22 -14.95 0.65
CA ARG A 154 27.51 -15.45 0.15
C ARG A 154 27.20 -16.47 -0.95
N ARG A 155 27.21 -16.01 -2.21
CA ARG A 155 27.26 -16.89 -3.38
C ARG A 155 28.39 -17.89 -3.12
N SER A 156 28.03 -19.16 -2.98
CA SER A 156 28.99 -20.25 -2.79
C SER A 156 29.90 -20.30 -4.00
N HIS A 157 31.08 -19.69 -3.89
CA HIS A 157 32.25 -20.27 -4.52
C HIS A 157 32.60 -21.45 -3.63
N GLN A 158 32.25 -22.64 -4.12
CA GLN A 158 32.78 -23.95 -3.78
C GLN A 158 33.70 -23.95 -2.56
N ARG A 159 33.10 -24.29 -1.42
CA ARG A 159 33.83 -24.78 -0.27
C ARG A 159 34.32 -26.18 -0.62
N THR A 160 35.58 -26.32 -0.98
CA THR A 160 36.31 -27.57 -0.70
C THR A 160 36.78 -27.44 0.74
N GLU A 161 36.13 -28.17 1.64
CA GLU A 161 36.67 -28.43 2.96
C GLU A 161 37.78 -29.45 2.81
N GLU A 162 39.03 -29.01 2.95
CA GLU A 162 40.05 -29.82 3.60
C GLU A 162 40.80 -28.90 4.54
N GLY A 163 40.91 -29.35 5.80
CA GLY A 163 41.68 -28.68 6.81
C GLY A 163 43.14 -28.67 6.38
N GLU A 164 43.63 -27.51 5.97
CA GLU A 164 45.04 -27.24 5.94
C GLU A 164 45.28 -25.98 6.74
N ILE A 165 46.04 -26.17 7.80
CA ILE A 165 46.73 -25.13 8.54
C ILE A 165 47.46 -24.33 7.47
N LEU A 166 46.91 -23.18 7.07
CA LEU A 166 47.56 -22.22 6.18
C LEU A 166 48.72 -21.58 6.96
N THR A 167 49.75 -22.39 7.09
CA THR A 167 51.11 -21.97 7.32
C THR A 167 51.64 -21.48 5.98
N ALA A 168 52.37 -20.38 6.05
CA ALA A 168 53.43 -20.00 5.13
C ALA A 168 53.02 -19.29 3.81
N GLU A 169 53.52 -18.06 3.73
CA GLU A 169 54.38 -17.60 2.62
C GLU A 169 53.70 -17.17 1.33
N GLY A 170 52.98 -16.05 1.43
CA GLY A 170 52.80 -15.11 0.33
C GLY A 170 52.36 -13.75 0.89
N PRO A 171 52.63 -12.61 0.23
CA PRO A 171 52.08 -11.34 0.66
C PRO A 171 50.57 -11.36 0.43
N GLN A 172 49.82 -11.85 1.42
CA GLN A 172 48.37 -11.65 1.44
C GLN A 172 48.14 -10.16 1.37
N ASN A 173 47.46 -9.72 0.31
CA ASN A 173 47.18 -8.30 0.12
C ASN A 173 46.01 -7.91 1.03
N TYR A 174 46.29 -7.82 2.33
CA TYR A 174 45.31 -7.42 3.34
C TYR A 174 44.69 -6.05 3.04
N ASP A 175 45.39 -5.17 2.32
CA ASP A 175 44.84 -3.89 1.84
C ASP A 175 43.71 -4.11 0.82
N ALA A 176 43.90 -5.02 -0.15
CA ALA A 176 42.85 -5.38 -1.10
C ALA A 176 41.66 -6.09 -0.43
N LEU A 177 41.94 -6.99 0.52
CA LEU A 177 40.90 -7.68 1.29
C LEU A 177 40.09 -6.71 2.16
N ALA A 178 40.74 -5.73 2.79
CA ALA A 178 40.08 -4.67 3.54
C ALA A 178 39.14 -3.85 2.64
N ARG A 179 39.58 -3.45 1.44
CA ARG A 179 38.74 -2.72 0.48
C ARG A 179 37.53 -3.53 0.02
N ALA A 180 37.71 -4.82 -0.22
CA ALA A 180 36.62 -5.72 -0.59
C ALA A 180 35.58 -5.85 0.54
N ALA A 181 36.04 -5.98 1.79
CA ALA A 181 35.17 -6.02 2.96
C ALA A 181 34.39 -4.71 3.16
N ILE A 182 35.04 -3.56 2.96
CA ILE A 182 34.41 -2.23 2.97
C ILE A 182 33.32 -2.13 1.91
N ALA A 183 33.62 -2.54 0.67
CA ALA A 183 32.64 -2.50 -0.43
C ALA A 183 31.44 -3.42 -0.19
N ALA A 184 31.64 -4.52 0.54
CA ALA A 184 30.58 -5.42 0.96
C ALA A 184 29.78 -4.94 2.19
N GLY A 185 30.14 -3.80 2.80
CA GLY A 185 29.53 -3.30 4.03
C GLY A 185 29.92 -4.09 5.29
N ASN A 186 30.90 -4.99 5.20
CA ASN A 186 31.36 -5.83 6.30
C ASN A 186 32.46 -5.12 7.09
N TRP A 187 32.08 -4.12 7.88
CA TRP A 187 33.01 -3.26 8.62
C TRP A 187 33.90 -4.05 9.59
N ARG A 188 33.35 -5.05 10.27
CA ARG A 188 34.11 -5.89 11.21
C ARG A 188 35.23 -6.68 10.52
N GLU A 189 34.95 -7.22 9.33
CA GLU A 189 35.97 -7.93 8.55
C GLU A 189 37.01 -6.96 7.99
N ALA A 190 36.59 -5.76 7.57
CA ALA A 190 37.51 -4.72 7.15
C ALA A 190 38.51 -4.34 8.25
N VAL A 191 38.03 -4.16 9.50
CA VAL A 191 38.88 -3.88 10.66
C VAL A 191 39.88 -5.02 10.91
N ARG A 192 39.44 -6.27 10.81
CA ARG A 192 40.34 -7.43 10.94
C ARG A 192 41.46 -7.40 9.90
N MET A 193 41.12 -7.18 8.63
CA MET A 193 42.12 -7.12 7.56
C MET A 193 43.08 -5.94 7.75
N ARG A 194 42.59 -4.78 8.18
CA ARG A 194 43.42 -3.62 8.51
C ARG A 194 44.39 -3.92 9.67
N TYR A 195 43.94 -4.63 10.70
CA TYR A 195 44.78 -5.02 11.82
C TYR A 195 45.88 -6.01 11.41
N LEU A 196 45.54 -7.04 10.63
CA LEU A 196 46.53 -7.99 10.10
C LEU A 196 47.56 -7.31 9.19
N HIS A 197 47.12 -6.34 8.37
CA HIS A 197 48.03 -5.52 7.59
C HIS A 197 49.00 -4.72 8.46
N SER A 198 48.53 -4.14 9.57
CA SER A 198 49.39 -3.44 10.53
C SER A 198 50.44 -4.36 11.16
N LEU A 199 50.07 -5.59 11.53
CA LEU A 199 51.02 -6.61 11.99
C LEU A 199 52.07 -6.93 10.92
N GLN A 200 51.63 -7.14 9.67
CA GLN A 200 52.53 -7.43 8.55
C GLN A 200 53.53 -6.28 8.31
N LEU A 201 53.10 -5.02 8.44
CA LEU A 201 54.00 -3.86 8.31
C LEU A 201 55.03 -3.79 9.44
N LEU A 202 54.62 -4.09 10.68
CA LEU A 202 55.52 -4.15 11.83
C LEU A 202 56.56 -5.27 11.67
N GLU A 203 56.14 -6.44 11.19
CA GLU A 203 57.01 -7.57 10.88
C GLU A 203 58.01 -7.22 9.77
N ALA A 204 57.54 -6.58 8.69
CA ALA A 204 58.39 -6.14 7.59
C ALA A 204 59.46 -5.11 8.02
N LYS A 205 59.18 -4.33 9.07
CA LYS A 205 60.13 -3.38 9.68
C LYS A 205 60.96 -4.02 10.81
N GLN A 206 60.83 -5.33 11.04
CA GLN A 206 61.52 -6.08 12.09
C GLN A 206 61.24 -5.55 13.51
N LEU A 207 60.10 -4.90 13.71
CA LEU A 207 59.69 -4.36 15.02
C LEU A 207 59.02 -5.42 15.90
N ILE A 208 58.49 -6.46 15.28
CA ILE A 208 57.93 -7.64 15.93
C ILE A 208 58.43 -8.89 15.21
N ALA A 209 58.52 -10.00 15.94
CA ALA A 209 58.80 -11.31 15.34
C ALA A 209 57.48 -12.08 15.07
N PRO A 210 57.35 -12.75 13.92
CA PRO A 210 56.17 -13.58 13.65
C PRO A 210 56.09 -14.75 14.63
N GLY A 211 54.87 -15.19 14.94
CA GLY A 211 54.65 -16.35 15.80
C GLY A 211 53.20 -16.77 15.80
N LYS A 212 52.94 -18.06 15.55
CA LYS A 212 51.57 -18.61 15.50
C LYS A 212 50.87 -18.62 16.86
N ASP A 213 51.65 -18.77 17.94
CA ASP A 213 51.13 -18.88 19.30
C ASP A 213 51.19 -17.53 20.05
N LYS A 214 51.54 -16.44 19.35
CA LYS A 214 51.61 -15.11 19.96
C LYS A 214 50.23 -14.49 20.09
N THR A 215 49.98 -13.92 21.26
CA THR A 215 48.79 -13.12 21.51
C THR A 215 49.01 -11.67 21.08
N ASN A 216 47.93 -10.91 20.91
CA ASN A 216 47.98 -9.47 20.69
C ASN A 216 48.82 -8.73 21.76
N MET A 217 48.77 -9.20 23.00
CA MET A 217 49.54 -8.64 24.11
C MET A 217 51.04 -8.91 23.97
N ASP A 218 51.43 -10.06 23.40
CA ASP A 218 52.84 -10.37 23.18
C ASP A 218 53.45 -9.42 22.13
N TYR A 219 52.72 -9.12 21.05
CA TYR A 219 53.13 -8.10 20.07
C TYR A 219 53.26 -6.71 20.68
N LEU A 220 52.36 -6.34 21.61
CA LEU A 220 52.47 -5.07 22.32
C LEU A 220 53.69 -5.00 23.24
N ARG A 221 54.03 -6.10 23.92
CA ARG A 221 55.24 -6.15 24.76
C ARG A 221 56.51 -5.98 23.94
N GLU A 222 56.59 -6.57 22.75
CA GLU A 222 57.72 -6.38 21.83
C GLU A 222 57.90 -4.93 21.42
N LEU A 223 56.79 -4.19 21.28
CA LEU A 223 56.81 -2.78 20.92
C LEU A 223 57.02 -1.83 22.11
N ALA A 224 57.08 -2.31 23.36
CA ALA A 224 57.02 -1.47 24.56
C ALA A 224 58.08 -0.36 24.63
N SER A 225 59.27 -0.59 24.06
CA SER A 225 60.38 0.39 24.01
C SER A 225 60.34 1.31 22.78
N THR A 226 59.34 1.17 21.91
CA THR A 226 59.24 1.88 20.64
C THR A 226 58.20 3.01 20.68
N ALA A 227 58.36 3.99 19.79
CA ALA A 227 57.37 5.07 19.62
C ALA A 227 56.00 4.56 19.10
N TRP A 228 55.95 3.37 18.50
CA TRP A 228 54.74 2.78 17.93
C TRP A 228 53.88 2.01 18.93
N TYR A 229 54.34 1.84 20.19
CA TYR A 229 53.57 1.17 21.24
C TYR A 229 52.19 1.80 21.45
N LYS A 230 52.14 3.11 21.74
CA LYS A 230 50.87 3.78 22.09
C LYS A 230 49.88 3.75 20.92
N PRO A 231 50.26 4.11 19.67
CA PRO A 231 49.35 4.00 18.54
C PRO A 231 48.84 2.57 18.32
N PHE A 232 49.73 1.58 18.38
CA PHE A 232 49.36 0.18 18.14
C PHE A 232 48.50 -0.41 19.26
N ALA A 233 48.71 0.02 20.52
CA ALA A 233 47.88 -0.36 21.66
C ALA A 233 46.43 0.10 21.46
N THR A 234 46.22 1.33 21.01
CA THR A 234 44.89 1.86 20.70
C THR A 234 44.20 1.05 19.60
N LEU A 235 44.92 0.74 18.51
CA LEU A 235 44.39 -0.09 17.41
C LEU A 235 44.05 -1.50 17.87
N THR A 236 44.90 -2.11 18.71
CA THR A 236 44.69 -3.44 19.27
C THR A 236 43.45 -3.47 20.15
N LEU A 237 43.26 -2.46 20.99
CA LEU A 237 42.07 -2.34 21.84
C LEU A 237 40.79 -2.27 21.00
N HIS A 238 40.76 -1.40 19.97
CA HIS A 238 39.61 -1.32 19.06
C HIS A 238 39.36 -2.63 18.33
N TYR A 239 40.41 -3.29 17.85
CA TYR A 239 40.31 -4.60 17.22
C TYR A 239 39.69 -5.64 18.15
N GLU A 240 40.15 -5.72 19.40
CA GLU A 240 39.63 -6.69 20.37
C GLU A 240 38.15 -6.46 20.70
N TYR A 241 37.74 -5.22 20.92
CA TYR A 241 36.33 -4.89 21.17
C TYR A 241 35.43 -5.18 19.96
N ILE A 242 35.88 -4.87 18.75
CA ILE A 242 35.08 -5.04 17.53
C ILE A 242 35.01 -6.51 17.13
N TRP A 243 36.13 -7.23 17.19
CA TRP A 243 36.23 -8.61 16.73
C TRP A 243 35.70 -9.59 17.78
N TYR A 244 36.29 -9.58 18.98
CA TYR A 244 35.93 -10.52 20.05
C TYR A 244 34.72 -10.03 20.86
N GLY A 245 34.59 -8.71 21.07
CA GLY A 245 33.44 -8.12 21.76
C GLY A 245 32.17 -8.01 20.91
N GLN A 246 32.23 -8.35 19.62
CA GLN A 246 31.11 -8.27 18.66
C GLN A 246 30.39 -6.90 18.65
N GLN A 247 31.12 -5.82 18.95
CA GLN A 247 30.53 -4.51 19.05
C GLN A 247 30.05 -4.01 17.67
N PRO A 248 28.79 -3.58 17.52
CA PRO A 248 28.30 -3.05 16.25
C PRO A 248 29.02 -1.75 15.92
N LEU A 249 29.45 -1.62 14.66
CA LEU A 249 30.22 -0.47 14.19
C LEU A 249 29.38 0.35 13.20
N ASN A 250 29.18 1.64 13.50
CA ASN A 250 28.54 2.57 12.57
C ASN A 250 29.58 3.17 11.61
N ASN A 251 29.15 3.62 10.43
CA ASN A 251 29.96 4.28 9.40
C ASN A 251 30.84 5.41 9.96
N GLY A 252 30.32 6.25 10.86
CA GLY A 252 31.09 7.33 11.47
C GLY A 252 32.26 6.82 12.32
N GLN A 253 32.01 5.77 13.12
CA GLN A 253 33.04 5.15 13.97
C GLN A 253 34.07 4.41 13.11
N PHE A 254 33.61 3.71 12.07
CA PHE A 254 34.51 3.05 11.12
C PHE A 254 35.42 4.05 10.41
N SER A 255 34.89 5.19 9.95
CA SER A 255 35.69 6.22 9.28
C SER A 255 36.79 6.78 10.18
N GLN A 256 36.50 7.02 11.45
CA GLN A 256 37.51 7.48 12.43
C GLN A 256 38.59 6.40 12.66
N LEU A 257 38.18 5.15 12.79
CA LEU A 257 39.12 4.04 12.98
C LEU A 257 39.99 3.80 11.75
N GLU A 258 39.44 3.93 10.55
CA GLU A 258 40.17 3.84 9.28
C GLU A 258 41.22 4.96 9.17
N GLU A 259 40.91 6.17 9.63
CA GLU A 259 41.88 7.26 9.71
C GLU A 259 43.03 6.93 10.67
N GLN A 260 42.75 6.33 11.82
CA GLN A 260 43.78 5.87 12.76
C GLN A 260 44.69 4.80 12.15
N PHE A 261 44.12 3.81 11.45
CA PHE A 261 44.90 2.80 10.71
C PHE A 261 45.77 3.43 9.63
N SER A 262 45.24 4.41 8.89
CA SER A 262 45.98 5.14 7.85
C SER A 262 47.13 5.96 8.44
N ALA A 263 46.87 6.66 9.55
CA ALA A 263 47.88 7.42 10.28
C ALA A 263 49.00 6.52 10.81
N PHE A 264 48.65 5.36 11.37
CA PHE A 264 49.63 4.36 11.81
C PHE A 264 50.47 3.79 10.67
N LYS A 265 49.83 3.44 9.54
CA LYS A 265 50.55 3.00 8.34
C LYS A 265 51.54 4.07 7.85
N THR A 266 51.15 5.33 7.91
CA THR A 266 52.01 6.46 7.48
C THR A 266 53.17 6.67 8.44
N SER A 267 52.97 6.50 9.75
CA SER A 267 54.06 6.62 10.74
C SER A 267 55.07 5.48 10.71
N LEU A 268 54.75 4.37 10.03
CA LEU A 268 55.65 3.24 9.79
C LEU A 268 56.40 3.34 8.44
N ARG A 269 55.99 4.25 7.55
CA ARG A 269 56.59 4.38 6.22
C ARG A 269 58.00 4.95 6.31
#